data_AF-A0A7S3WLW6-F1
#
_entry.id   AF-A0A7S3WLW6-F1
#
_cell.length_a   1.000
_cell.length_b   1.000
_cell.length_c   1.000
_cell.angle_alpha   90.00
_cell.angle_beta   90.00
_cell.angle_gamma   90.00
#
_symmetry.space_group_name_H-M   'P 1'
#
loop_
_entity.id
_entity.type
_entity.pdbx_description
1 polymer ?
#
loop_
_entity_poly.entity_id
_entity_poly.type
_entity_poly.pdbx_seq_one_letter_code
_entity_poly.pdbx_strand_id
1 'polypeptide(L)'
;MLDTQYRMHPSLAEFSSRRFYGGLLRSAVRPEERPPPAGLRWPDAGFPVAFVAVRGPEQRSAAEPGGADAPRSPEDEGGTSYSNAAEAEVVARLVRALLDAGDPRP
;
A
#
# COMPACT_ATOMS: atom_id res chain seq x y z
N MET A 1 20.32 16.30 -9.12
CA MET A 1 19.06 15.62 -8.80
C MET A 1 18.62 14.86 -10.04
N LEU A 2 18.30 13.58 -9.93
CA LEU A 2 17.53 12.90 -10.98
C LEU A 2 16.08 13.33 -10.81
N ASP A 3 15.53 14.03 -11.79
CA ASP A 3 14.25 14.73 -11.69
C ASP A 3 13.12 14.06 -12.48
N THR A 4 13.38 12.90 -13.09
CA THR A 4 12.44 12.23 -13.99
C THR A 4 12.18 10.80 -13.53
N GLN A 5 10.91 10.46 -13.30
CA GLN A 5 10.45 9.12 -12.92
C GLN A 5 9.79 8.40 -14.11
N TYR A 6 10.00 7.08 -14.18
CA TYR A 6 9.54 6.21 -15.28
C TYR A 6 8.61 5.07 -14.81
N ARG A 7 8.30 5.01 -13.51
CA ARG A 7 7.66 3.83 -12.90
C ARG A 7 6.14 3.99 -12.80
N MET A 8 5.67 5.05 -12.15
CA MET A 8 4.27 5.20 -11.72
C MET A 8 3.47 6.14 -12.62
N HIS A 9 2.14 5.99 -12.63
CA HIS A 9 1.21 6.92 -13.27
C HIS A 9 1.43 8.36 -12.75
N PRO A 10 1.30 9.41 -13.58
CA PRO A 10 1.54 10.80 -13.15
C PRO A 10 0.76 11.23 -11.89
N SER A 11 -0.47 10.75 -11.73
CA SER A 11 -1.29 11.03 -10.54
C SER A 11 -0.68 10.53 -9.23
N LEU A 12 -0.06 9.34 -9.23
CA LEU A 12 0.62 8.77 -8.08
C LEU A 12 1.87 9.58 -7.71
N ALA A 13 2.53 10.16 -8.72
CA ALA A 13 3.74 10.96 -8.53
C ALA A 13 3.46 12.34 -7.94
N GLU A 14 2.27 12.91 -8.15
CA GLU A 14 1.95 14.30 -7.81
C GLU A 14 2.21 14.62 -6.34
N PHE A 15 1.65 13.83 -5.42
CA PHE A 15 1.81 14.05 -3.98
C PHE A 15 3.28 14.00 -3.57
N SER A 16 3.98 12.92 -3.95
CA SER A 16 5.38 12.73 -3.58
C SER A 16 6.28 13.83 -4.16
N SER A 17 6.04 14.23 -5.42
CA SER A 17 6.75 15.33 -6.09
C SER A 17 6.61 16.63 -5.30
N ARG A 18 5.38 17.02 -4.96
CA ARG A 18 5.10 18.26 -4.22
C ARG A 18 5.62 18.20 -2.79
N ARG A 19 5.46 17.06 -2.10
CA ARG A 19 5.73 16.94 -0.67
C ARG A 19 7.21 16.79 -0.32
N PHE A 20 7.98 16.13 -1.18
CA PHE A 20 9.36 15.73 -0.90
C PHE A 20 10.39 16.28 -1.91
N TYR A 21 9.95 16.70 -3.10
CA TYR A 21 10.85 17.14 -4.18
C TYR A 21 10.57 18.57 -4.68
N GLY A 22 9.81 19.37 -3.92
CA GLY A 22 9.50 20.75 -4.27
C GLY A 22 8.70 20.90 -5.58
N GLY A 23 8.00 19.86 -6.01
CA GLY A 23 7.28 19.83 -7.29
C GLY A 23 8.18 19.64 -8.51
N LEU A 24 9.46 19.32 -8.32
CA LEU A 24 10.43 19.22 -9.43
C LEU A 24 10.50 17.82 -10.05
N LEU A 25 9.89 16.79 -9.44
CA LEU A 25 9.87 15.44 -10.00
C LEU A 25 8.84 15.36 -11.14
N ARG A 26 9.33 15.07 -12.35
CA ARG A 26 8.59 14.94 -13.60
C ARG A 26 8.30 13.47 -13.92
N SER A 27 7.23 13.21 -14.66
CA SER A 27 6.88 11.88 -15.16
C SER A 27 7.23 11.77 -16.64
N ALA A 28 8.06 10.80 -17.00
CA ALA A 28 8.33 10.48 -18.40
C ALA A 28 7.22 9.63 -19.04
N VAL A 29 6.47 8.90 -18.22
CA VAL A 29 5.35 8.05 -18.64
C VAL A 29 4.07 8.86 -18.75
N ARG A 30 3.26 8.58 -19.77
CA ARG A 30 1.92 9.15 -19.95
C ARG A 30 0.87 8.35 -19.16
N PRO A 31 -0.29 8.95 -18.84
CA PRO A 31 -1.39 8.25 -18.18
C PRO A 31 -1.78 6.92 -18.85
N GLU A 32 -1.83 6.91 -20.18
CA GLU A 32 -2.27 5.77 -20.98
C GLU A 32 -1.27 4.61 -20.94
N GLU A 33 -0.01 4.88 -20.62
CA GLU A 33 1.03 3.85 -20.45
C GLU A 33 0.95 3.16 -19.08
N ARG A 34 0.11 3.66 -18.17
CA ARG A 34 -0.11 3.13 -16.82
C ARG A 34 -1.62 3.09 -16.52
N PRO A 35 -2.42 2.37 -17.33
CA PRO A 35 -3.86 2.35 -17.14
C PRO A 35 -4.21 1.78 -15.75
N PRO A 36 -5.27 2.28 -15.09
CA PRO A 36 -5.74 1.72 -13.83
C PRO A 36 -6.05 0.23 -13.99
N PRO A 37 -5.62 -0.64 -13.07
CA PRO A 37 -6.01 -2.05 -13.14
C PRO A 37 -7.53 -2.19 -12.96
N ALA A 38 -8.08 -3.17 -13.68
CA ALA A 38 -9.48 -3.52 -13.60
C ALA A 38 -9.79 -4.24 -12.28
N GLY A 39 -11.07 -4.48 -12.00
CA GLY A 39 -11.52 -5.18 -10.78
C GLY A 39 -11.71 -4.28 -9.56
N LEU A 40 -11.25 -3.03 -9.62
CA LEU A 40 -11.46 -2.04 -8.56
C LEU A 40 -12.45 -0.95 -9.00
N ARG A 41 -13.26 -0.47 -8.05
CA ARG A 41 -14.07 0.74 -8.23
C ARG A 41 -13.24 1.95 -7.84
N TRP A 42 -12.52 2.50 -8.81
CA TRP A 42 -11.75 3.72 -8.64
C TRP A 42 -12.68 4.90 -8.29
N PRO A 43 -12.36 5.71 -7.27
CA PRO A 43 -13.12 6.93 -6.97
C PRO A 43 -13.16 7.90 -8.15
N ASP A 44 -12.05 7.96 -8.90
CA ASP A 44 -11.91 8.66 -10.18
C ASP A 44 -11.21 7.73 -11.17
N ALA A 45 -11.85 7.47 -12.31
CA ALA A 45 -11.34 6.55 -13.32
C ALA A 45 -10.04 7.02 -13.99
N GLY A 46 -9.74 8.32 -13.98
CA GLY A 46 -8.47 8.89 -14.48
C GLY A 46 -7.36 8.96 -13.43
N PHE A 47 -7.66 8.59 -12.18
CA PHE A 47 -6.76 8.72 -11.05
C PHE A 47 -6.66 7.36 -10.33
N PRO A 48 -5.69 6.49 -10.70
CA PRO A 48 -5.53 5.15 -10.13
C PRO A 48 -5.00 5.14 -8.69
N VAL A 49 -5.69 5.85 -7.79
CA VAL A 49 -5.40 5.92 -6.36
C VAL A 49 -6.73 5.92 -5.61
N ALA A 50 -6.83 5.12 -4.58
CA ALA A 50 -7.97 5.10 -3.68
C ALA A 50 -7.47 4.98 -2.23
N PHE A 51 -8.07 5.75 -1.33
CA PHE A 51 -7.90 5.56 0.11
C PHE A 51 -9.13 4.82 0.64
N VAL A 52 -8.98 3.54 1.00
CA VAL A 52 -10.08 2.71 1.48
C VAL A 52 -10.12 2.78 3.00
N ALA A 53 -11.10 3.51 3.54
CA ALA A 53 -11.27 3.61 4.98
C ALA A 53 -11.79 2.29 5.54
N VAL A 54 -11.00 1.66 6.42
CA VAL A 54 -11.37 0.44 7.15
C VAL A 54 -11.37 0.76 8.64
N ARG A 55 -12.42 0.35 9.35
CA ARG A 55 -12.50 0.46 10.81
C ARG A 55 -12.35 -0.92 11.41
N GLY A 56 -11.30 -1.10 12.21
CA GLY A 56 -11.06 -2.33 12.95
C GLY A 56 -9.96 -2.11 13.98
N PRO A 57 -9.93 -2.91 15.05
CA PRO A 57 -8.89 -2.81 16.07
C PRO A 57 -7.56 -3.36 15.54
N GLU A 58 -6.46 -2.69 15.92
CA GLU A 58 -5.13 -3.26 15.80
C GLU A 58 -4.92 -4.36 16.86
N GLN A 59 -4.04 -5.31 16.54
CA GLN A 59 -3.64 -6.42 17.40
C GLN A 59 -2.11 -6.48 17.41
N ARG A 60 -1.53 -6.39 18.61
CA ARG A 60 -0.09 -6.56 18.80
C ARG A 60 0.27 -8.03 18.67
N SER A 61 1.37 -8.35 17.99
CA SER A 61 1.82 -9.74 17.82
C SER A 61 2.16 -10.37 19.16
N ALA A 62 2.07 -11.70 19.26
CA ALA A 62 2.62 -12.41 20.41
C ALA A 62 4.14 -12.18 20.48
N ALA A 63 4.72 -12.24 21.68
CA ALA A 63 6.16 -12.30 21.81
C ALA A 63 6.66 -13.59 21.15
N GLU A 64 7.71 -13.49 20.33
CA GLU A 64 8.43 -14.68 19.88
C GLU A 64 8.88 -15.44 21.13
N PRO A 65 8.70 -16.77 21.21
CA PRO A 65 9.31 -17.53 22.27
C PRO A 65 10.82 -17.39 22.10
N GLY A 66 11.44 -16.53 22.93
CA GLY A 66 12.88 -16.55 23.10
C GLY A 66 13.31 -18.00 23.38
N GLY A 67 14.48 -18.40 22.87
CA GLY A 67 15.05 -19.72 23.19
C GLY A 67 14.95 -19.99 24.69
N ALA A 68 14.83 -21.25 25.08
CA ALA A 68 14.41 -21.69 26.43
C ALA A 68 15.11 -20.98 27.62
N ASP A 69 16.27 -20.38 27.41
CA ASP A 69 17.12 -19.74 28.40
C ASP A 69 17.12 -18.18 28.38
N ALA A 70 16.27 -17.53 27.58
CA ALA A 70 16.21 -16.06 27.55
C ALA A 70 15.41 -15.50 28.76
N PRO A 71 15.97 -14.54 29.53
CA PRO A 71 15.26 -13.94 30.66
C PRO A 71 13.99 -13.22 30.18
N ARG A 72 12.83 -13.65 30.69
CA ARG A 72 11.54 -13.01 30.43
C ARG A 72 11.39 -11.81 31.35
N SER A 73 11.45 -10.61 30.80
CA SER A 73 11.01 -9.42 31.52
C SER A 73 9.47 -9.43 31.59
N PRO A 74 8.84 -9.13 32.73
CA PRO A 74 7.39 -9.01 32.84
C PRO A 74 6.80 -7.86 31.99
N GLU A 75 7.67 -7.05 31.36
CA GLU A 75 7.34 -5.95 30.46
C GLU A 75 7.21 -6.42 28.98
N ASP A 76 7.61 -7.66 28.68
CA ASP A 76 7.63 -8.29 27.34
C ASP A 76 6.38 -9.16 27.07
N GLU A 77 5.18 -8.66 27.39
CA GLU A 77 3.94 -9.44 27.20
C GLU A 77 3.47 -9.51 25.73
N GLY A 78 4.11 -8.78 24.81
CA GLY A 78 3.74 -8.79 23.39
C GLY A 78 4.92 -8.47 22.48
N GLY A 79 4.90 -9.06 21.28
CA GLY A 79 5.88 -8.79 20.24
C GLY A 79 5.83 -7.35 19.75
N THR A 80 6.79 -6.97 18.92
CA THR A 80 6.97 -5.56 18.49
C THR A 80 6.22 -5.21 17.21
N SER A 81 5.43 -6.14 16.67
CA SER A 81 4.67 -5.96 15.43
C SER A 81 3.18 -5.79 15.70
N TYR A 82 2.46 -5.26 14.71
CA TYR A 82 1.02 -5.04 14.74
C TYR A 82 0.34 -5.64 13.52
N SER A 83 -0.93 -5.99 13.67
CA SER A 83 -1.79 -6.51 12.61
C SER A 83 -3.19 -5.93 12.75
N ASN A 84 -3.95 -5.90 11.66
CA ASN A 84 -5.36 -5.50 11.68
C ASN A 84 -6.16 -6.49 10.82
N ALA A 85 -6.97 -7.32 11.47
CA ALA A 85 -7.74 -8.35 10.79
C ALA A 85 -8.79 -7.77 9.82
N ALA A 86 -9.38 -6.62 10.15
CA ALA A 86 -10.37 -5.96 9.28
C ALA A 86 -9.70 -5.41 8.02
N GLU A 87 -8.52 -4.80 8.14
CA GLU A 87 -7.75 -4.34 6.98
C GLU A 87 -7.28 -5.53 6.13
N ALA A 88 -6.80 -6.59 6.77
CA ALA A 88 -6.36 -7.80 6.07
C ALA A 88 -7.48 -8.42 5.21
N GLU A 89 -8.71 -8.46 5.72
CA GLU A 89 -9.84 -8.98 4.94
C GLU A 89 -10.17 -8.09 3.73
N VAL A 90 -10.14 -6.77 3.90
CA VAL A 90 -10.34 -5.83 2.78
C VAL A 90 -9.23 -6.00 1.75
N VAL A 91 -7.97 -6.10 2.17
CA VAL A 91 -6.82 -6.36 1.27
C VAL A 91 -7.02 -7.66 0.51
N ALA A 92 -7.36 -8.77 1.18
CA ALA A 92 -7.58 -10.06 0.52
C ALA A 92 -8.69 -9.97 -0.55
N ARG A 93 -9.77 -9.25 -0.26
CA ARG A 93 -10.87 -9.01 -1.21
C ARG A 93 -10.43 -8.18 -2.43
N LEU A 94 -9.66 -7.11 -2.20
CA LEU A 94 -9.14 -6.27 -3.28
C LEU A 94 -8.16 -7.03 -4.17
N VAL A 95 -7.25 -7.80 -3.56
CA VAL A 95 -6.32 -8.67 -4.30
C VAL A 95 -7.08 -9.70 -5.13
N ARG A 96 -8.11 -10.35 -4.56
CA ARG A 96 -8.94 -11.29 -5.32
C ARG A 96 -9.60 -10.62 -6.52
N ALA A 97 -10.16 -9.42 -6.33
CA ALA A 97 -10.80 -8.67 -7.40
C ALA A 97 -9.82 -8.28 -8.53
N LEU A 98 -8.58 -7.90 -8.18
CA LEU A 98 -7.51 -7.64 -9.15
C LEU A 98 -7.13 -8.91 -9.92
N LEU A 99 -6.96 -10.04 -9.22
CA LEU A 99 -6.61 -11.32 -9.85
C LEU A 99 -7.70 -11.82 -10.79
N ASP A 100 -8.97 -11.68 -10.42
CA ASP A 100 -10.10 -12.11 -11.25
C ASP A 100 -10.26 -11.22 -12.50
N ALA A 101 -9.91 -9.94 -12.41
CA ALA A 101 -9.96 -9.02 -13.54
C ALA A 101 -8.79 -9.21 -14.51
N GLY A 102 -7.65 -9.73 -14.03
CA GLY A 102 -6.45 -9.96 -14.81
C GLY A 102 -5.66 -8.68 -15.10
N ASP A 103 -4.60 -8.81 -15.89
CA ASP A 103 -3.73 -7.70 -16.23
C ASP A 103 -4.45 -6.63 -17.08
N PRO A 104 -4.11 -5.35 -16.91
CA PRO A 104 -4.61 -4.30 -17.79
C PRO A 104 -4.24 -4.63 -19.24
N ARG A 105 -5.26 -4.80 -20.10
CA ARG A 105 -5.03 -4.97 -21.53
C ARG A 105 -4.70 -3.62 -22.18
N PRO A 106 -3.75 -3.58 -23.12
CA PRO A 106 -3.43 -2.36 -23.87
C PRO A 106 -4.61 -1.90 -24.72
#